data_AF-A0A2X4VL49-F1
#
_entry.id   AF-A0A2X4VL49-F1
#
_cell.length_a   1.000
_cell.length_b   1.000
_cell.length_c   1.000
_cell.angle_alpha   90.00
_cell.angle_beta   90.00
_cell.angle_gamma   90.00
#
_symmetry.space_group_name_H-M   'P 1'
#
loop_
_entity.id
_entity.type
_entity.pdbx_description
1 polymer ?
#
loop_
_entity_poly.entity_id
_entity_poly.type
_entity_poly.pdbx_seq_one_letter_code
_entity_poly.pdbx_strand_id
1 'polypeptide(L)' 'MIPGWTEGLKHLKKGGKIKLVIPPALAYGKTGVPGIPANSTLVFDVELLDVKAAPKADAKAEKPADAAADAKAQ' A
#
# COMPACT_ATOMS: atom_id res chain seq x y z
N MET A 1 -5.11 -5.39 -8.88
CA MET A 1 -4.35 -5.44 -7.61
C MET A 1 -5.33 -5.66 -6.47
N ILE A 2 -5.04 -6.52 -5.50
CA ILE A 2 -5.94 -6.84 -4.37
C ILE A 2 -5.79 -5.75 -3.29
N PRO A 3 -6.85 -4.99 -2.96
CA PRO A 3 -6.80 -3.96 -1.90
C PRO A 3 -6.28 -4.48 -0.56
N GLY A 4 -6.69 -5.70 -0.18
CA GLY A 4 -6.25 -6.33 1.08
C GLY A 4 -4.74 -6.57 1.17
N TRP A 5 -4.03 -6.73 0.04
CA TRP A 5 -2.57 -6.84 0.06
C TRP A 5 -1.91 -5.53 0.45
N THR A 6 -2.42 -4.40 -0.05
CA THR A 6 -1.88 -3.08 0.27
C THR A 6 -1.95 -2.78 1.76
N GLU A 7 -3.00 -3.21 2.45
CA GLU A 7 -3.15 -3.02 3.90
C GLU A 7 -2.28 -4.02 4.70
N GLY A 8 -2.36 -5.32 4.41
CA GLY A 8 -1.65 -6.29 5.24
C GLY A 8 -0.13 -6.33 5.02
N LEU A 9 0.35 -6.01 3.81
CA LEU A 9 1.80 -5.96 3.55
C LEU A 9 2.48 -4.76 4.25
N LYS A 10 1.75 -3.67 4.54
CA LYS A 10 2.29 -2.53 5.32
C LYS A 10 2.69 -2.91 6.74
N HIS A 11 2.05 -3.93 7.31
CA HIS A 11 2.35 -4.41 8.66
C HIS A 11 3.51 -5.41 8.71
N LEU A 12 4.03 -5.82 7.56
CA LEU A 12 5.05 -6.85 7.47
C LEU A 12 6.46 -6.25 7.40
N LYS A 13 7.39 -6.80 8.18
CA LYS A 13 8.81 -6.43 8.16
C LYS A 13 9.62 -7.43 7.34
N LYS A 14 10.83 -7.02 6.90
CA LYS A 14 11.78 -7.89 6.19
C LYS A 14 12.01 -9.21 6.94
N GLY A 15 11.82 -10.33 6.24
CA GLY A 15 11.91 -11.69 6.77
C GLY A 15 10.66 -12.18 7.52
N GLY A 16 9.59 -11.38 7.59
CA GLY A 16 8.37 -11.72 8.30
C GLY A 16 7.43 -12.64 7.51
N LYS A 17 6.71 -13.49 8.23
CA LYS A 17 5.58 -14.29 7.72
C LYS A 17 4.27 -13.77 8.26
N ILE A 18 3.27 -13.66 7.39
CA ILE A 18 1.91 -13.28 7.76
C ILE A 18 0.91 -14.13 7.00
N LYS A 19 -0.16 -14.50 7.71
CA LYS A 19 -1.37 -15.04 7.11
C LYS A 19 -2.37 -13.94 6.87
N LEU A 20 -2.63 -13.64 5.60
CA LEU A 20 -3.59 -12.64 5.14
C LEU A 20 -4.93 -13.31 4.85
N VAL A 21 -5.96 -12.95 5.60
CA VAL A 21 -7.35 -13.36 5.36
C VAL A 21 -8.09 -12.18 4.75
N ILE A 22 -8.41 -12.27 3.46
CA ILE A 22 -8.96 -11.16 2.69
C ILE A 22 -10.39 -11.50 2.29
N PRO A 23 -11.39 -10.79 2.83
CA PRO A 23 -12.77 -10.98 2.45
C PRO A 23 -12.97 -10.58 0.97
N PRO A 24 -14.01 -11.12 0.30
CA PRO A 24 -14.24 -10.86 -1.12
C PRO A 24 -14.36 -9.37 -1.47
N ALA A 25 -14.90 -8.55 -0.57
CA ALA A 25 -15.01 -7.10 -0.74
C ALA A 25 -13.65 -6.40 -0.92
N LEU A 26 -12.58 -6.97 -0.38
CA LEU A 26 -11.20 -6.47 -0.48
C LEU A 26 -10.33 -7.32 -1.42
N ALA A 27 -10.94 -8.25 -2.16
CA ALA A 27 -10.31 -9.16 -3.11
C ALA A 27 -10.91 -8.99 -4.53
N TYR A 28 -11.46 -10.06 -5.11
CA TYR A 28 -12.04 -10.06 -6.47
C TYR A 28 -13.54 -9.73 -6.50
N GLY A 29 -14.17 -9.55 -5.33
CA GLY A 29 -15.59 -9.21 -5.21
C GLY A 29 -16.50 -10.16 -5.98
N LYS A 30 -17.46 -9.58 -6.71
CA LYS A 30 -18.46 -10.31 -7.50
C LYS A 30 -17.95 -10.75 -8.87
N THR A 31 -16.82 -10.23 -9.34
CA THR A 31 -16.34 -10.45 -10.71
C THR A 31 -15.87 -11.88 -10.93
N GLY A 32 -15.32 -12.54 -9.89
CA GLY A 32 -14.72 -13.87 -10.01
C GLY A 32 -13.54 -13.89 -10.98
N VAL A 33 -12.68 -14.88 -10.89
CA VAL A 33 -11.62 -15.11 -11.88
C VAL A 33 -11.52 -16.60 -12.19
N PRO A 34 -10.96 -17.02 -13.33
CA PRO A 34 -10.77 -18.43 -13.62
C PRO A 34 -10.09 -19.15 -12.45
N GLY A 35 -10.79 -20.11 -11.85
CA GLY A 35 -10.32 -20.86 -10.67
C GLY A 35 -10.71 -20.29 -9.29
N ILE A 36 -11.26 -19.07 -9.21
CA ILE A 36 -11.74 -18.46 -7.96
C ILE A 36 -13.19 -17.99 -8.12
N PRO A 37 -14.15 -18.60 -7.40
CA PRO A 37 -15.55 -18.19 -7.44
C PRO A 37 -15.74 -16.74 -7.01
N ALA A 38 -16.77 -16.09 -7.56
CA ALA A 38 -17.25 -14.81 -7.04
C ALA A 38 -17.57 -14.91 -5.54
N ASN A 39 -17.30 -13.83 -4.80
CA ASN A 39 -17.50 -13.74 -3.34
C ASN A 39 -16.67 -14.73 -2.50
N SER A 40 -15.56 -15.24 -3.02
CA SER A 40 -14.66 -16.09 -2.24
C SER A 40 -13.77 -15.27 -1.30
N THR A 41 -13.65 -15.72 -0.06
CA THR A 41 -12.61 -15.25 0.88
C THR A 41 -11.28 -15.89 0.53
N LEU A 42 -10.24 -15.09 0.38
CA LEU A 42 -8.91 -15.57 0.04
C LEU A 42 -8.03 -15.62 1.27
N VAL A 43 -7.31 -16.73 1.43
CA VAL A 43 -6.33 -16.92 2.50
C VAL A 43 -4.97 -17.08 1.86
N PHE A 44 -4.06 -16.17 2.17
CA PHE A 44 -2.70 -16.17 1.65
C PHE A 44 -1.70 -16.33 2.80
N ASP A 45 -0.73 -17.21 2.61
CA ASP A 45 0.46 -17.27 3.45
C ASP A 45 1.57 -16.50 2.72
N VAL A 46 1.98 -15.37 3.29
CA VAL A 46 2.95 -14.46 2.66
C VAL A 46 4.21 -14.43 3.50
N GLU A 47 5.33 -14.76 2.88
CA GLU A 47 6.68 -14.60 3.42
C GLU A 47 7.37 -13.47 2.66
N LEU A 48 7.84 -12.45 3.39
CA LEU A 48 8.51 -11.32 2.77
C LEU A 48 10.03 -11.50 2.86
N LEU A 49 10.59 -11.94 1.74
CA LEU A 49 12.01 -12.30 1.60
C LEU A 49 12.91 -11.06 1.62
N ASP A 50 12.62 -10.08 0.78
CA ASP A 50 13.41 -8.85 0.69
C ASP A 50 12.53 -7.66 0.27
N VAL A 51 12.91 -6.47 0.73
CA VAL A 51 12.29 -5.21 0.29
C VAL A 51 13.35 -4.48 -0.50
N LYS A 52 13.32 -4.65 -1.82
CA LYS A 52 14.08 -3.78 -2.69
C LYS A 52 13.35 -2.45 -2.75
N ALA A 53 13.91 -1.44 -2.08
CA ALA A 53 13.47 -0.08 -2.32
C ALA A 53 13.62 0.18 -3.82
N ALA A 54 12.50 0.44 -4.51
CA ALA A 54 12.58 1.11 -5.80
C ALA A 54 13.44 2.38 -5.58
N PRO A 55 14.33 2.73 -6.53
CA PRO A 55 15.13 3.94 -6.37
C PRO A 55 14.17 5.09 -6.05
N LYS A 56 14.38 5.68 -4.87
CA LYS A 56 13.55 6.76 -4.33
C LYS A 56 13.49 7.85 -5.39
N ALA A 57 12.31 8.12 -5.94
CA ALA A 57 11.98 9.48 -6.34
C ALA A 57 11.87 10.27 -5.03
N ASP A 58 12.75 11.25 -4.91
CA ASP A 58 13.11 11.98 -3.71
C ASP A 58 11.94 12.47 -2.86
N ALA A 59 12.08 12.24 -1.56
CA ALA A 59 11.34 12.99 -0.55
C ALA A 59 11.93 14.41 -0.46
N LYS A 60 11.24 15.42 -1.00
CA LYS A 60 11.14 16.75 -0.37
C LYS A 60 10.00 17.59 -0.99
N ALA A 61 8.82 17.51 -0.39
CA ALA A 61 7.83 18.60 -0.44
C ALA A 61 6.89 18.52 0.76
N GLU A 62 7.46 18.49 1.96
CA GLU A 62 6.75 18.92 3.17
C GLU A 62 7.04 20.42 3.35
N LYS A 63 5.97 21.22 3.34
CA LYS A 63 5.97 22.66 3.65
C LYS A 63 6.54 22.89 5.07
N PRO A 64 7.19 24.06 5.27
CA PRO A 64 6.70 24.92 6.34
C PRO A 64 6.43 26.35 5.86
N ALA A 65 5.45 26.95 6.52
CA ALA A 65 5.14 28.37 6.46
C ALA A 65 6.21 29.20 7.23
N ASP A 66 6.21 30.50 6.93
CA ASP A 66 6.76 31.65 7.68
C ASP A 66 8.00 32.34 7.07
N ALA A 67 7.76 33.51 6.45
CA ALA A 67 8.58 34.72 6.54
C ALA A 67 7.86 35.89 5.85
N ALA A 68 7.57 36.91 6.64
CA ALA A 68 6.89 38.14 6.29
C ALA A 68 7.70 39.11 5.41
N ALA A 69 6.95 40.03 4.78
CA ALA A 69 7.29 41.43 4.46
C ALA A 69 8.52 41.73 3.57
N ASP A 70 8.27 42.31 2.38
CA ASP A 70 8.93 43.56 1.98
C ASP A 70 8.07 44.34 0.96
N ALA A 71 8.02 45.65 1.16
CA ALA A 71 7.28 46.62 0.38
C ALA A 71 8.19 47.28 -0.67
N LYS A 72 7.69 47.46 -1.89
CA LYS A 72 8.15 48.46 -2.88
C LYS A 72 6.90 48.86 -3.68
N ALA A 73 6.44 50.12 -3.79
CA ALA A 73 7.13 51.40 -3.83
C ALA A 73 8.31 51.40 -4.81
N GLN A 74 8.00 51.50 -6.11
CA GLN A 74 8.51 52.52 -7.02
C GLN A 74 7.77 52.45 -8.36
#